data_AF-A0A953JEY7-F1
#
_entry.id   AF-A0A953JEY7-F1
#
_cell.length_a   1.000
_cell.length_b   1.000
_cell.length_c   1.000
_cell.angle_alpha   90.00
_cell.angle_beta   90.00
_cell.angle_gamma   90.00
#
_symmetry.space_group_name_H-M   'P 1'
#
loop_
_entity.id
_entity.type
_entity.pdbx_description
1 polymer ?
#
loop_
_entity_poly.entity_id
_entity_poly.type
_entity_poly.pdbx_seq_one_letter_code
_entity_poly.pdbx_strand_id
1 'polypeptide(L)' 'LSPEELQIVWRLRRILHALEPQQALELLIEKMRQTRSNAEFLVQVQKTMPMPSE' A
#
# COMPACT_ATOMS: atom_id res chain seq x y z
N LEU A 1 12.28 -1.14 9.95
CA LEU A 1 10.84 -1.38 9.75
C LEU A 1 10.38 -2.27 10.86
N SER A 2 9.33 -1.87 11.56
CA SER A 2 8.68 -2.77 12.51
C SER A 2 8.15 -4.02 11.77
N PRO A 3 7.99 -5.16 12.45
CA PRO A 3 7.38 -6.34 11.84
C PRO A 3 6.02 -6.05 11.18
N GLU A 4 5.26 -5.12 11.75
CA GLU A 4 3.97 -4.68 11.22
C GLU A 4 4.10 -3.85 9.95
N GLU A 5 5.02 -2.87 9.92
CA GLU A 5 5.32 -2.10 8.72
C GLU A 5 5.78 -3.00 7.57
N LEU A 6 6.61 -4.01 7.88
CA LEU A 6 7.08 -4.96 6.89
C LEU A 6 5.91 -5.74 6.26
N GLN A 7 4.96 -6.21 7.08
CA GLN A 7 3.77 -6.91 6.59
C GLN A 7 2.89 -6.02 5.70
N ILE A 8 2.79 -4.72 6.00
CA ILE A 8 2.04 -3.76 5.18
C ILE A 8 2.76 -3.53 3.84
N VAL A 9 4.08 -3.34 3.86
CA VAL A 9 4.88 -3.13 2.64
C VAL A 9 4.82 -4.36 1.72
N TRP A 10 4.87 -5.57 2.28
CA TRP A 10 4.72 -6.80 1.50
C TRP A 10 3.34 -6.92 0.83
N ARG A 11 2.26 -6.58 1.56
CA ARG A 11 0.91 -6.50 0.99
C ARG A 11 0.82 -5.49 -0.15
N LEU A 12 1.31 -4.28 0.09
CA LEU A 12 1.35 -3.21 -0.91
C LEU A 12 2.09 -3.69 -2.17
N ARG A 13 3.25 -4.33 -2.02
CA ARG A 13 4.02 -4.86 -3.14
C ARG A 13 3.25 -5.92 -3.95
N ARG A 14 2.52 -6.83 -3.29
CA ARG A 14 1.71 -7.85 -3.99
C ARG A 14 0.59 -7.20 -4.81
N ILE A 15 -0.08 -6.19 -4.25
CA ILE A 15 -1.18 -5.50 -4.93
C ILE A 15 -0.65 -4.69 -6.11
N LEU A 16 0.44 -3.94 -5.94
CA LEU A 16 1.06 -3.19 -7.03
C LEU A 16 1.55 -4.11 -8.16
N HIS A 17 2.02 -5.32 -7.83
CA HIS A 17 2.42 -6.31 -8.84
C HIS A 17 1.22 -6.97 -9.56
N ALA A 18 0.03 -6.95 -8.97
CA ALA A 18 -1.18 -7.46 -9.61
C ALA A 18 -1.81 -6.44 -10.60
N LEU A 19 -1.37 -5.18 -10.55
CA LEU A 19 -1.82 -4.11 -11.42
C LEU A 19 -0.85 -3.91 -12.60
N GLU A 20 -1.34 -3.31 -13.67
CA GLU A 20 -0.49 -2.83 -14.76
C GLU A 20 0.40 -1.66 -14.24
N PRO A 21 1.67 -1.55 -14.66
CA PRO A 21 2.63 -0.56 -14.13
C PRO A 21 2.12 0.89 -14.05
N GLN A 22 1.39 1.37 -15.06
CA GLN A 22 0.86 2.73 -15.07
C GLN A 22 -0.20 2.91 -13.98
N GLN A 23 -1.12 1.95 -13.86
CA GLN A 23 -2.17 1.97 -12.84
C GLN A 23 -1.61 1.87 -11.41
N ALA A 24 -0.60 1.02 -11.21
CA ALA A 24 0.11 0.90 -9.93
C ALA A 24 0.74 2.24 -9.52
N LEU A 25 1.38 2.93 -10.47
CA LEU A 25 2.03 4.21 -10.21
C LEU A 25 1.00 5.32 -9.90
N GLU A 26 -0.07 5.41 -10.67
CA GLU A 26 -1.15 6.40 -10.42
C GLU A 26 -1.81 6.18 -9.07
N LEU A 27 -2.12 4.93 -8.72
CA LEU A 27 -2.66 4.57 -7.41
C LEU A 27 -1.72 4.98 -6.28
N LEU A 28 -0.41 4.71 -6.43
CA LEU A 28 0.59 5.05 -5.44
C LEU A 28 0.69 6.57 -5.25
N ILE A 29 0.78 7.32 -6.35
CA ILE A 29 0.85 8.78 -6.32
C ILE A 29 -0.40 9.37 -5.67
N GLU A 30 -1.59 8.90 -6.05
CA GLU A 30 -2.85 9.40 -5.48
C GLU A 30 -2.92 9.17 -3.97
N LYS A 31 -2.56 7.98 -3.50
CA LYS A 31 -2.53 7.66 -2.07
C LYS A 31 -1.48 8.47 -1.31
N MET A 32 -0.29 8.64 -1.87
CA MET A 32 0.76 9.46 -1.26
C MET A 32 0.32 10.93 -1.15
N ARG A 33 -0.35 11.48 -2.15
CA ARG A 33 -0.89 12.86 -2.11
C ARG A 33 -1.99 13.06 -1.07
N GLN A 34 -2.74 12.01 -0.76
CA GLN A 34 -3.79 12.04 0.28
C GLN A 34 -3.23 11.97 1.71
N THR A 35 -1.94 11.69 1.88
CA THR A 35 -1.31 11.52 3.20
C THR A 35 -0.19 12.52 3.42
N ARG A 36 0.03 12.94 4.67
CA ARG A 36 1.11 13.87 5.01
C ARG A 36 2.42 13.17 5.36
N SER A 37 2.39 11.85 5.60
CA SER A 37 3.57 11.08 5.98
C SER A 37 3.47 9.62 5.53
N ASN A 38 4.64 8.97 5.41
CA ASN A 38 4.70 7.53 5.10
C ASN A 38 4.02 6.65 6.17
N ALA A 39 4.03 7.08 7.43
CA ALA A 39 3.33 6.36 8.51
C ALA A 39 1.81 6.39 8.30
N GLU A 40 1.27 7.57 7.97
CA GLU A 40 -0.16 7.73 7.65
C GLU A 40 -0.56 6.93 6.40
N PHE A 41 0.30 6.93 5.37
CA PHE A 41 0.12 6.09 4.17
C PHE A 41 0.02 4.61 4.53
N LEU A 42 0.96 4.07 5.31
CA LEU A 42 0.96 2.66 5.68
C LEU A 42 -0.29 2.28 6.50
N VAL A 43 -0.74 3.15 7.41
CA VAL A 43 -2.00 2.94 8.16
C VAL A 43 -3.21 2.96 7.22
N GLN A 44 -3.26 3.87 6.24
CA GLN A 44 -4.36 3.94 5.29
C GLN A 44 -4.40 2.71 4.36
N VAL A 45 -3.22 2.24 3.92
CA VAL A 45 -3.06 0.99 3.15
C VAL A 45 -3.58 -0.20 3.97
N GLN A 46 -3.20 -0.31 5.24
CA GLN A 46 -3.68 -1.37 6.13
C GLN A 46 -5.21 -1.38 6.27
N LYS A 47 -5.86 -0.22 6.32
CA LYS A 47 -7.33 -0.09 6.44
C LYS A 47 -8.07 -0.39 5.15
N THR A 48 -7.51 -0.02 4.00
CA THR A 48 -8.20 -0.10 2.70
C THR A 48 -7.97 -1.42 1.97
N MET A 49 -6.96 -2.20 2.37
CA MET A 49 -6.57 -3.43 1.71
C MET A 49 -6.71 -4.62 2.68
N PRO A 50 -7.90 -5.25 2.75
CA PRO A 50 -8.05 -6.51 3.48
C PRO A 50 -7.14 -7.57 2.85
N MET A 51 -6.58 -8.44 3.70
CA MET A 51 -5.78 -9.58 3.23
C MET A 51 -6.64 -10.38 2.23
N PRO A 52 -6.16 -10.71 1.03
CA PRO A 52 -6.76 -11.80 0.29
C PRO A 52 -6.58 -13.03 1.18
N SER A 53 -7.68 -13.50 1.76
CA SER A 53 -7.76 -14.81 2.41
C SER A 53 -7.37 -15.83 1.34
N GLU A 54 -6.27 -16.53 1.57
CA GLU A 54 -6.02 -17.83 0.92
C GLU A 54 -7.19 -18.78 1.16
#